data_AF-A0A0B7NZ55-F1
#
_entry.id   AF-A0A0B7NZ55-F1
#
_cell.length_a   1.000
_cell.length_b   1.000
_cell.length_c   1.000
_cell.angle_alpha   90.00
_cell.angle_beta   90.00
_cell.angle_gamma   90.00
#
_symmetry.space_group_name_H-M   'P 1'
#
loop_
_entity.id
_entity.type
_entity.pdbx_description
1 polymer ?
#
loop_
_entity_poly.entity_id
_entity_poly.type
_entity_poly.pdbx_seq_one_letter_code
_entity_poly.pdbx_strand_id
1 'polypeptide(L)'
;MTEPTMYAVARAPRKESKVWVNGSMTWDEIIEVVRHPAGHKECGCWLFGTLMRDPLTGEVYRRKTTILSRSAVLLDADAAWPDLPDKVLALGVRCLVHSTWRSRPEAPRYRIIIPLSRPVTPDEYTIIAGKLIRQLGTEQFDQTCADPIQFSFLPSNNRRWNDYEIYEGADAC
;
A
#
# COMPACT_ATOMS: atom_id res chain seq x y z
N MET A 1 -18.44 -20.66 8.13
CA MET A 1 -17.23 -19.81 8.16
C MET A 1 -16.96 -19.43 6.72
N THR A 2 -17.02 -18.16 6.37
CA THR A 2 -16.62 -17.67 5.05
C THR A 2 -15.10 -17.72 4.95
N GLU A 3 -14.57 -18.19 3.83
CA GLU A 3 -13.13 -18.12 3.58
C GLU A 3 -12.65 -16.67 3.63
N PRO A 4 -11.45 -16.40 4.18
CA PRO A 4 -10.93 -15.04 4.26
C PRO A 4 -10.62 -14.49 2.86
N THR A 5 -10.94 -13.21 2.64
CA THR A 5 -10.62 -12.51 1.40
C THR A 5 -9.10 -12.48 1.20
N MET A 6 -8.65 -12.87 0.01
CA MET A 6 -7.23 -12.86 -0.38
C MET A 6 -6.94 -11.68 -1.31
N TYR A 7 -6.00 -10.83 -0.90
CA TYR A 7 -5.50 -9.73 -1.72
C TYR A 7 -4.20 -10.15 -2.41
N ALA A 8 -4.10 -9.96 -3.72
CA ALA A 8 -2.86 -10.21 -4.45
C ALA A 8 -1.76 -9.25 -3.95
N VAL A 9 -0.56 -9.77 -3.68
CA VAL A 9 0.60 -8.97 -3.25
C VAL A 9 1.85 -9.53 -3.92
N ALA A 10 2.44 -8.75 -4.83
CA ALA A 10 3.76 -9.02 -5.37
C ALA A 10 4.84 -8.47 -4.43
N ARG A 11 5.91 -9.24 -4.18
CA ARG A 11 6.97 -8.90 -3.23
C ARG A 11 8.35 -8.97 -3.86
N ALA A 12 9.26 -8.18 -3.31
CA ALA A 12 10.68 -8.23 -3.62
C ALA A 12 11.53 -7.89 -2.39
N PRO A 13 12.75 -8.45 -2.25
CA PRO A 13 13.60 -8.20 -1.10
C PRO A 13 14.23 -6.79 -1.12
N ARG A 14 14.35 -6.15 -2.28
CA ARG A 14 14.96 -4.82 -2.45
C ARG A 14 14.23 -4.03 -3.53
N LYS A 15 14.38 -2.70 -3.52
CA LYS A 15 13.78 -1.82 -4.55
C LYS A 15 14.41 -2.02 -5.94
N GLU A 16 15.67 -2.45 -6.01
CA GLU A 16 16.41 -2.75 -7.24
C GLU A 16 16.19 -4.18 -7.74
N SER A 17 15.43 -5.01 -7.01
CA SER A 17 15.15 -6.38 -7.43
C SER A 17 14.45 -6.38 -8.78
N LYS A 18 15.09 -7.05 -9.75
CA LYS A 18 14.55 -7.24 -11.09
C LYS A 18 13.37 -8.20 -11.08
N VAL A 19 13.54 -9.31 -10.36
CA VAL A 19 12.53 -10.38 -10.23
C VAL A 19 11.73 -10.16 -8.95
N TRP A 20 10.42 -10.23 -9.10
CA TRP A 20 9.42 -10.15 -8.05
C TRP A 20 8.74 -11.51 -7.90
N VAL A 21 8.05 -11.72 -6.78
CA VAL A 21 7.29 -12.93 -6.51
C VAL A 21 5.84 -12.53 -6.29
N ASN A 22 4.94 -13.01 -7.15
CA ASN A 22 3.51 -12.88 -6.90
C ASN A 22 3.11 -13.80 -5.74
N GLY A 23 2.25 -13.30 -4.87
CA GLY A 23 1.58 -14.06 -3.82
C GLY A 23 0.25 -13.42 -3.47
N SER A 24 -0.27 -13.79 -2.32
CA SER A 24 -1.50 -13.22 -1.77
C SER A 24 -1.40 -13.14 -0.25
N MET A 25 -2.20 -12.26 0.35
CA MET A 25 -2.31 -12.10 1.78
C MET A 25 -3.77 -11.84 2.17
N THR A 26 -4.17 -12.33 3.33
CA THR A 26 -5.39 -11.90 4.02
C THR A 26 -5.20 -10.52 4.64
N TRP A 27 -6.31 -9.86 5.01
CA TRP A 27 -6.26 -8.60 5.76
C TRP A 27 -5.49 -8.73 7.08
N ASP A 28 -5.71 -9.82 7.81
CA ASP A 28 -5.05 -10.08 9.08
C ASP A 28 -3.53 -10.24 8.92
N GLU A 29 -3.07 -10.91 7.87
CA GLU A 29 -1.63 -11.02 7.56
C GLU A 29 -1.01 -9.65 7.20
N ILE A 30 -1.77 -8.76 6.55
CA ILE A 30 -1.30 -7.40 6.23
C ILE A 30 -1.16 -6.58 7.51
N ILE A 31 -2.16 -6.65 8.39
CA ILE A 31 -2.11 -6.02 9.73
C ILE A 31 -0.90 -6.55 10.51
N GLU A 32 -0.68 -7.86 10.50
CA GLU A 32 0.41 -8.48 11.26
C GLU A 32 1.80 -8.00 10.81
N VAL A 33 1.99 -7.81 9.51
CA VAL A 33 3.23 -7.21 8.95
C VAL A 33 3.42 -5.77 9.43
N VAL A 34 2.34 -4.98 9.56
CA VAL A 34 2.41 -3.58 10.00
C VAL A 34 2.59 -3.45 11.50
N ARG A 35 2.03 -4.39 12.29
CA ARG A 35 2.25 -4.49 13.74
C ARG A 35 3.71 -4.80 14.09
N HIS A 36 4.42 -5.49 13.20
CA HIS A 36 5.80 -5.91 13.40
C HIS A 36 6.74 -5.30 12.35
N PRO A 37 6.87 -3.95 12.32
CA PRO A 37 7.70 -3.28 11.34
C PRO A 37 9.18 -3.59 11.59
N ALA A 38 9.96 -3.59 10.50
CA ALA A 38 11.39 -3.83 10.61
C ALA A 38 12.12 -2.69 11.33
N GLY A 39 13.12 -3.03 12.14
CA GLY A 39 14.00 -2.05 12.81
C GLY A 39 15.09 -1.44 11.90
N HIS A 40 14.97 -1.57 10.57
CA HIS A 40 15.85 -0.94 9.58
C HIS A 40 15.08 -0.52 8.32
N LYS A 41 15.59 0.47 7.59
CA LYS A 41 15.01 0.94 6.32
C LYS A 41 15.14 -0.08 5.20
N GLU A 42 14.28 0.06 4.19
CA GLU A 42 14.35 -0.69 2.93
C GLU A 42 14.35 -2.22 3.15
N CYS A 43 13.57 -2.67 4.12
CA CYS A 43 13.45 -4.06 4.57
C CYS A 43 12.66 -4.98 3.61
N GLY A 44 12.54 -4.57 2.34
CA GLY A 44 11.73 -5.23 1.32
C GLY A 44 10.63 -4.34 0.77
N CYS A 45 9.95 -4.86 -0.23
CA CYS A 45 8.98 -4.14 -1.04
C CYS A 45 7.72 -5.00 -1.25
N TRP A 46 6.58 -4.33 -1.29
CA TRP A 46 5.31 -4.90 -1.72
C TRP A 46 4.66 -4.04 -2.81
N LEU A 47 3.90 -4.69 -3.68
CA LEU A 47 2.97 -4.09 -4.61
C LEU A 47 1.67 -4.88 -4.48
N PHE A 48 0.60 -4.21 -4.08
CA PHE A 48 -0.71 -4.83 -3.92
C PHE A 48 -1.39 -5.01 -5.27
N GLY A 49 -1.19 -6.18 -5.86
CA GLY A 49 -1.63 -6.50 -7.20
C GLY A 49 -0.93 -7.73 -7.76
N THR A 50 -1.29 -8.07 -8.98
CA THR A 50 -0.69 -9.18 -9.73
C THR A 50 0.15 -8.62 -10.87
N LEU A 51 1.38 -9.13 -10.98
CA LEU A 51 2.24 -8.86 -12.12
C LEU A 51 2.21 -10.03 -13.12
N MET A 52 2.29 -9.74 -14.41
CA MET A 52 2.36 -10.72 -15.47
C MET A 52 3.65 -11.53 -15.34
N ARG A 53 3.50 -12.85 -15.48
CA ARG A 53 4.63 -13.77 -15.60
C ARG A 53 5.14 -13.73 -17.03
N ASP A 54 6.44 -13.54 -17.19
CA ASP A 54 7.11 -13.64 -18.48
C ASP A 54 6.90 -15.06 -19.04
N PRO A 55 6.35 -15.21 -20.25
CA PRO A 55 6.02 -16.51 -20.81
C PRO A 55 7.25 -17.34 -21.19
N LEU A 56 8.42 -16.71 -21.38
CA LEU A 56 9.66 -17.37 -21.75
C LEU A 56 10.46 -17.79 -20.52
N THR A 57 10.61 -16.90 -19.55
CA THR A 57 11.45 -17.17 -18.37
C THR A 57 10.66 -17.71 -17.19
N GLY A 58 9.33 -17.52 -17.17
CA GLY A 58 8.51 -17.80 -16.01
C GLY A 58 8.74 -16.81 -14.86
N GLU A 59 9.61 -15.81 -15.01
CA GLU A 59 9.89 -14.80 -14.00
C GLU A 59 8.82 -13.70 -14.00
N VAL A 60 8.76 -12.93 -12.91
CA VAL A 60 7.84 -11.80 -12.80
C VAL A 60 8.68 -10.53 -12.68
N TYR A 61 8.47 -9.58 -13.59
CA TYR A 61 9.17 -8.30 -13.58
C TYR A 61 8.21 -7.18 -13.25
N ARG A 62 8.65 -6.19 -12.47
CA ARG A 62 7.84 -5.00 -12.18
C ARG A 62 8.11 -3.90 -13.23
N ARG A 63 7.26 -3.84 -14.26
CA ARG A 63 7.26 -2.83 -15.32
C ARG A 63 5.84 -2.31 -15.57
N LYS A 64 5.70 -1.12 -16.16
CA LYS A 64 4.39 -0.53 -16.50
C LYS A 64 3.53 -1.46 -17.37
N THR A 65 4.14 -2.25 -18.24
CA THR A 65 3.45 -3.19 -19.14
C THR A 65 3.11 -4.54 -18.50
N THR A 66 3.56 -4.79 -17.27
CA THR A 66 3.41 -6.08 -16.60
C THR A 66 2.43 -6.04 -15.44
N ILE A 67 1.92 -4.88 -15.04
CA ILE A 67 0.88 -4.81 -14.01
C ILE A 67 -0.46 -5.26 -14.59
N LEU A 68 -1.01 -6.36 -14.06
CA LEU A 68 -2.29 -6.91 -14.51
C LEU A 68 -3.46 -6.36 -13.71
N SER A 69 -3.27 -6.20 -12.39
CA SER A 69 -4.30 -5.71 -11.50
C SER A 69 -3.74 -5.14 -10.22
N ARG A 70 -4.58 -4.37 -9.50
CA ARG A 70 -4.33 -3.86 -8.16
C ARG A 70 -5.40 -4.36 -7.20
N SER A 71 -4.98 -4.71 -5.99
CA SER A 71 -5.85 -5.24 -4.93
C SER A 71 -6.01 -4.28 -3.75
N ALA A 72 -5.19 -3.23 -3.69
CA ALA A 72 -5.28 -2.16 -2.70
C ALA A 72 -4.68 -0.85 -3.26
N VAL A 73 -5.19 0.27 -2.75
CA VAL A 73 -4.59 1.61 -2.92
C VAL A 73 -3.61 1.87 -1.78
N LEU A 74 -2.41 2.33 -2.15
CA LEU A 74 -1.36 2.70 -1.20
C LEU A 74 -1.02 4.17 -1.41
N LEU A 75 -1.24 4.98 -0.39
CA LEU A 75 -0.92 6.40 -0.39
C LEU A 75 0.24 6.65 0.57
N ASP A 76 1.30 7.32 0.11
CA ASP A 76 2.43 7.75 0.93
C ASP A 76 2.32 9.26 1.16
N ALA A 77 1.97 9.64 2.39
CA ALA A 77 1.82 11.03 2.83
C ALA A 77 3.11 11.50 3.49
N ASP A 78 3.97 12.15 2.72
CA ASP A 78 5.29 12.62 3.17
C ASP A 78 5.25 13.98 3.90
N ALA A 79 4.14 14.72 3.74
CA ALA A 79 3.85 15.99 4.39
C ALA A 79 2.42 15.96 4.96
N ALA A 80 2.15 14.96 5.83
CA ALA A 80 0.81 14.76 6.36
C ALA A 80 0.38 15.95 7.24
N TRP A 81 -0.88 16.35 7.09
CA TRP A 81 -1.54 17.25 8.00
C TRP A 81 -1.98 16.50 9.26
N PRO A 82 -2.07 17.19 10.41
CA PRO A 82 -2.46 16.54 11.68
C PRO A 82 -3.83 15.86 11.64
N ASP A 83 -4.74 16.32 10.77
CA ASP A 83 -6.10 15.80 10.63
C ASP A 83 -6.25 14.67 9.59
N LEU A 84 -5.14 14.20 9.00
CA LEU A 84 -5.19 13.16 7.98
C LEU A 84 -5.78 11.83 8.49
N PRO A 85 -5.41 11.30 9.68
CA PRO A 85 -6.03 10.07 10.20
C PRO A 85 -7.55 10.20 10.35
N ASP A 86 -8.05 11.32 10.89
CA ASP A 86 -9.49 11.59 11.02
C ASP A 86 -10.20 11.62 9.67
N LYS A 87 -9.59 12.25 8.65
CA LYS A 87 -10.12 12.25 7.28
C LYS A 87 -10.15 10.87 6.65
N VAL A 88 -9.16 10.02 6.94
CA VAL A 88 -9.11 8.63 6.48
C VAL A 88 -10.20 7.81 7.15
N LEU A 89 -10.38 7.94 8.46
CA LEU A 89 -11.49 7.33 9.20
C LEU A 89 -12.85 7.73 8.60
N ALA A 90 -13.02 9.01 8.27
CA ALA A 90 -14.25 9.55 7.68
C ALA A 90 -14.57 9.01 6.27
N LEU A 91 -13.64 8.30 5.60
CA LEU A 91 -13.95 7.58 4.36
C LEU A 91 -14.94 6.43 4.57
N GLY A 92 -15.04 5.89 5.80
CA GLY A 92 -15.97 4.81 6.13
C GLY A 92 -15.66 3.47 5.45
N VAL A 93 -14.43 3.30 4.97
CA VAL A 93 -13.93 2.07 4.33
C VAL A 93 -12.85 1.44 5.19
N ARG A 94 -12.67 0.12 5.03
CA ARG A 94 -11.56 -0.59 5.64
C ARG A 94 -10.25 0.05 5.19
N CYS A 95 -9.41 0.40 6.14
CA CYS A 95 -8.08 0.90 5.86
C CYS A 95 -7.14 0.79 7.05
N LEU A 96 -5.85 0.94 6.77
CA LEU A 96 -4.77 0.89 7.74
C LEU A 96 -3.88 2.11 7.52
N VAL A 97 -3.68 2.89 8.56
CA VAL A 97 -2.76 4.03 8.57
C VAL A 97 -1.58 3.64 9.43
N HIS A 98 -0.36 3.82 8.94
CA HIS A 98 0.83 3.57 9.75
C HIS A 98 1.92 4.58 9.48
N SER A 99 2.68 4.92 10.51
CA SER A 99 3.83 5.80 10.43
C SER A 99 4.93 5.20 9.54
N THR A 100 5.72 6.07 8.90
CA THR A 100 6.92 5.66 8.15
C THR A 100 8.19 5.84 8.99
N TRP A 101 9.30 5.25 8.55
CA TRP A 101 10.61 5.40 9.21
C TRP A 101 10.98 6.87 9.54
N ARG A 102 10.59 7.81 8.67
CA ARG A 102 10.96 9.24 8.82
C ARG A 102 9.91 10.06 9.57
N SER A 103 8.81 9.44 10.01
CA SER A 103 7.76 10.12 10.77
C SER A 103 8.29 10.63 12.11
N ARG A 104 7.76 11.78 12.55
CA ARG A 104 8.04 12.45 13.82
C ARG A 104 6.87 13.37 14.17
N PRO A 105 6.61 13.65 15.45
CA PRO A 105 5.44 14.43 15.88
C PRO A 105 5.28 15.79 15.17
N GLU A 106 6.39 16.49 14.91
CA GLU A 106 6.38 17.83 14.28
C GLU A 106 6.29 17.78 12.75
N ALA A 107 6.49 16.60 12.16
CA ALA A 107 6.45 16.36 10.72
C ALA A 107 5.95 14.93 10.46
N PRO A 108 4.66 14.66 10.70
CA PRO A 108 4.12 13.32 10.60
C PRO A 108 4.16 12.83 9.16
N ARG A 109 4.42 11.53 9.01
CA ARG A 109 4.41 10.84 7.72
C ARG A 109 3.68 9.53 7.86
N TYR A 110 2.75 9.29 6.96
CA TYR A 110 1.89 8.11 7.01
C TYR A 110 1.89 7.38 5.69
N ARG A 111 1.74 6.06 5.76
CA ARG A 111 1.24 5.25 4.65
C ARG A 111 -0.14 4.76 4.98
N ILE A 112 -1.01 4.88 3.99
CA ILE A 112 -2.40 4.44 4.07
C ILE A 112 -2.56 3.28 3.11
N ILE A 113 -3.10 2.16 3.61
CA ILE A 113 -3.45 0.98 2.81
C ILE A 113 -4.97 0.86 2.82
N ILE A 114 -5.58 0.89 1.64
CA ILE A 114 -7.02 0.77 1.45
C ILE A 114 -7.29 -0.43 0.54
N PRO A 115 -7.67 -1.61 1.08
CA PRO A 115 -8.03 -2.77 0.28
C PRO A 115 -9.19 -2.48 -0.65
N LEU A 116 -9.14 -3.05 -1.85
CA LEU A 116 -10.20 -2.96 -2.85
C LEU A 116 -11.05 -4.22 -2.81
N SER A 117 -12.36 -4.05 -2.95
CA SER A 117 -13.35 -5.13 -2.88
C SER A 117 -13.23 -6.15 -4.02
N ARG A 118 -12.50 -5.79 -5.08
CA ARG A 118 -12.12 -6.67 -6.18
C ARG A 118 -10.76 -6.24 -6.75
N PRO A 119 -10.08 -7.13 -7.49
CA PRO A 119 -8.99 -6.70 -8.37
C PRO A 119 -9.50 -5.65 -9.38
N VAL A 120 -8.74 -4.58 -9.52
CA VAL A 120 -9.02 -3.51 -10.49
C VAL A 120 -7.92 -3.43 -11.53
N THR A 121 -8.24 -2.96 -12.72
CA THR A 121 -7.26 -2.73 -13.79
C THR A 121 -6.32 -1.57 -13.43
N PRO A 122 -5.15 -1.43 -14.10
CA PRO A 122 -4.26 -0.28 -13.91
C PRO A 122 -4.95 1.08 -14.13
N ASP A 123 -5.85 1.17 -15.11
CA ASP A 123 -6.57 2.42 -15.41
C ASP A 123 -7.58 2.74 -14.30
N GLU A 124 -8.34 1.74 -13.85
CA GLU A 124 -9.26 1.88 -12.71
C GLU A 124 -8.50 2.31 -11.45
N TYR A 125 -7.35 1.69 -11.16
CA TYR A 125 -6.50 2.06 -10.03
C TYR A 125 -6.13 3.53 -10.07
N THR A 126 -5.67 4.03 -11.22
CA THR A 126 -5.27 5.43 -11.39
C THR A 126 -6.42 6.39 -11.06
N ILE A 127 -7.64 6.05 -11.50
CA ILE A 127 -8.84 6.83 -11.22
C ILE A 127 -9.20 6.78 -9.73
N ILE A 128 -9.23 5.60 -9.12
CA ILE A 128 -9.59 5.38 -7.72
C ILE A 128 -8.58 6.08 -6.80
N ALA A 129 -7.29 5.83 -6.98
CA ALA A 129 -6.22 6.46 -6.22
C ALA A 129 -6.26 7.99 -6.38
N GLY A 130 -6.45 8.49 -7.61
CA GLY A 130 -6.58 9.93 -7.87
C GLY A 130 -7.79 10.57 -7.17
N LYS A 131 -8.94 9.87 -7.09
CA LYS A 131 -10.10 10.34 -6.33
C LYS A 131 -9.81 10.42 -4.83
N LEU A 132 -9.21 9.37 -4.26
CA LEU A 132 -8.84 9.32 -2.84
C LEU A 132 -7.84 10.43 -2.47
N ILE A 133 -6.80 10.63 -3.29
CA ILE A 133 -5.81 11.71 -3.11
C ILE A 133 -6.49 13.08 -3.09
N ARG A 134 -7.41 13.35 -4.05
CA ARG A 134 -8.14 14.63 -4.08
C ARG A 134 -9.07 14.81 -2.87
N GLN A 135 -9.73 13.74 -2.43
CA GLN A 135 -10.64 13.78 -1.28
C GLN A 135 -9.88 14.03 0.04
N LEU A 136 -8.68 13.45 0.18
CA LEU A 136 -7.87 13.57 1.39
C LEU A 136 -6.98 14.83 1.43
N GLY A 137 -6.72 15.44 0.27
CA GLY A 137 -5.88 16.64 0.10
C GLY A 137 -4.59 16.31 -0.62
N THR A 138 -4.49 16.73 -1.88
CA THR A 138 -3.46 16.29 -2.85
C THR A 138 -2.04 16.61 -2.40
N GLU A 139 -1.84 17.75 -1.76
CA GLU A 139 -0.55 18.33 -1.42
C GLU A 139 0.27 17.51 -0.42
N GLN A 140 -0.38 16.57 0.27
CA GLN A 140 0.24 15.74 1.31
C GLN A 140 0.93 14.50 0.74
N PHE A 141 0.54 14.07 -0.47
CA PHE A 141 0.88 12.75 -1.03
C PHE A 141 1.99 12.81 -2.09
N ASP A 142 2.79 11.76 -2.13
CA ASP A 142 3.74 11.55 -3.23
C ASP A 142 3.01 11.43 -4.58
N GLN A 143 3.50 12.12 -5.61
CA GLN A 143 2.86 12.20 -6.92
C GLN A 143 2.73 10.85 -7.64
N THR A 144 3.54 9.86 -7.25
CA THR A 144 3.54 8.53 -7.85
C THR A 144 2.50 7.59 -7.24
N CYS A 145 1.77 7.98 -6.18
CA CYS A 145 0.78 7.11 -5.53
C CYS A 145 -0.30 6.59 -6.50
N ALA A 146 -0.67 7.38 -7.51
CA ALA A 146 -1.63 7.00 -8.54
C ALA A 146 -1.02 6.20 -9.71
N ASP A 147 0.30 6.01 -9.77
CA ASP A 147 0.93 5.14 -10.78
C ASP A 147 0.70 3.66 -10.40
N PRO A 148 0.04 2.85 -11.25
CA PRO A 148 -0.25 1.45 -10.94
C PRO A 148 0.98 0.59 -10.67
N ILE A 149 2.15 0.97 -11.18
CA ILE A 149 3.40 0.23 -10.93
C ILE A 149 4.11 0.64 -9.63
N GLN A 150 3.60 1.67 -8.96
CA GLN A 150 4.19 2.15 -7.72
C GLN A 150 4.11 1.06 -6.65
N PHE A 151 5.28 0.73 -6.11
CA PHE A 151 5.41 -0.16 -4.97
C PHE A 151 5.54 0.67 -3.69
N SER A 152 5.45 0.00 -2.55
CA SER A 152 5.78 0.59 -1.25
C SER A 152 6.84 -0.25 -0.54
N PHE A 153 7.64 0.38 0.30
CA PHE A 153 8.51 -0.38 1.20
C PHE A 153 7.66 -1.08 2.24
N LEU A 154 8.11 -2.25 2.67
CA LEU A 154 7.53 -2.90 3.84
C LEU A 154 7.62 -1.95 5.06
N PRO A 155 6.70 -2.10 6.03
CA PRO A 155 6.69 -1.30 7.25
C PRO A 155 8.04 -1.37 7.97
N SER A 156 8.56 -0.20 8.34
CA SER A 156 9.81 -0.07 9.09
C SER A 156 9.72 1.12 10.02
N ASN A 157 10.29 0.97 11.21
CA ASN A 157 10.26 1.99 12.25
C ASN A 157 11.66 2.35 12.74
N ASN A 158 11.88 3.61 13.08
CA ASN A 158 13.13 4.06 13.68
C ASN A 158 13.18 3.83 15.20
N ARG A 159 12.30 2.95 15.72
CA ARG A 159 12.05 2.62 17.14
C ARG A 159 11.60 3.77 18.05
N ARG A 160 11.39 4.99 17.52
CA ARG A 160 10.89 6.13 18.30
C ARG A 160 9.40 6.36 18.12
N TRP A 161 8.90 6.15 16.91
CA TRP A 161 7.51 6.41 16.54
C TRP A 161 6.99 5.21 15.77
N ASN A 162 6.00 4.52 16.34
CA ASN A 162 5.36 3.36 15.72
C ASN A 162 3.84 3.45 15.88
N ASP A 163 3.30 4.56 15.40
CA ASP A 163 1.87 4.79 15.42
C ASP A 163 1.25 4.07 14.23
N TYR A 164 0.20 3.29 14.50
CA TYR A 164 -0.68 2.73 13.48
C TYR A 164 -2.11 2.71 13.98
N GLU A 165 -3.04 2.88 13.05
CA GLU A 165 -4.48 2.85 13.29
C GLU A 165 -5.14 1.94 12.26
N ILE A 166 -6.06 1.09 12.73
CA ILE A 166 -6.84 0.18 11.91
C ILE A 166 -8.28 0.67 11.94
N TYR A 167 -8.85 0.93 10.78
CA TYR A 167 -10.25 1.30 10.65
C TYR A 167 -11.00 0.17 9.96
N GLU A 168 -12.00 -0.37 10.65
CA GLU A 168 -12.87 -1.42 10.13
C GLU A 168 -13.95 -0.83 9.22
N GLY A 169 -14.36 -1.60 8.21
CA GLY A 169 -15.36 -1.19 7.22
C GLY A 169 -15.48 -2.18 6.08
N ALA A 170 -16.21 -1.80 5.03
CA ALA A 170 -16.18 -2.51 3.76
C ALA A 170 -14.93 -2.13 2.97
N ASP A 171 -14.45 -3.03 2.10
CA ASP A 171 -13.37 -2.70 1.16
C ASP A 171 -13.82 -1.62 0.17
N ALA A 172 -12.89 -0.78 -0.30
CA ALA A 172 -13.18 0.31 -1.21
C ALA A 172 -13.48 -0.18 -2.65
N CYS A 173 -14.15 0.65 -3.46
CA CYS A 173 -14.47 0.38 -4.87
C CYS A 173 -14.16 1.59 -5.74
#